data_AF-A0A954BBU0-F1
#
_entry.id   AF-A0A954BBU0-F1
#
_cell.length_a   1.000
_cell.length_b   1.000
_cell.length_c   1.000
_cell.angle_alpha   90.00
_cell.angle_beta   90.00
_cell.angle_gamma   90.00
#
_symmetry.space_group_name_H-M   'P 1'
#
loop_
_entity.id
_entity.type
_entity.pdbx_description
1 polymer ?
#
loop_
_entity_poly.entity_id
_entity_poly.type
_entity_poly.pdbx_seq_one_letter_code
_entity_poly.pdbx_strand_id
1 'polypeptide(L)'
;MKLKACLLAAVALCLAGPQAAFAETLEDALALAYQSNPTIRAERARLRATEELKAQAWANALPQIQADGSYSHLKDTQNFNPLVVDTGGQAVTSELNPLTAGVSAQQPLFTGFRNLNAIRQARARARA
;
A
#
# COMPACT_ATOMS: atom_id res chain seq x y z
N MET A 1 -51.13 39.62 10.85
CA MET A 1 -49.66 39.84 10.78
C MET A 1 -48.94 39.03 9.69
N LYS A 2 -49.58 38.04 9.03
CA LYS A 2 -48.95 37.18 8.00
C LYS A 2 -48.72 37.86 6.63
N LEU A 3 -49.41 38.96 6.32
CA LEU A 3 -49.29 39.66 5.03
C LEU A 3 -47.97 40.44 4.89
N LYS A 4 -47.46 41.01 5.99
CA LYS A 4 -46.18 41.74 6.01
C LYS A 4 -44.98 40.81 5.84
N ALA A 5 -45.09 39.57 6.34
CA ALA A 5 -44.07 38.54 6.22
C ALA A 5 -43.90 38.06 4.76
N CYS A 6 -44.99 37.93 4.00
CA CYS A 6 -44.90 37.57 2.58
C CYS A 6 -44.28 38.69 1.72
N LEU A 7 -44.59 39.96 2.02
CA LEU A 7 -43.99 41.10 1.31
C LEU A 7 -42.48 41.24 1.58
N LEU A 8 -42.04 40.98 2.82
CA LEU A 8 -40.62 40.99 3.16
C LEU A 8 -39.85 39.83 2.51
N ALA A 9 -40.46 38.65 2.40
CA ALA A 9 -39.87 37.51 1.71
C ALA A 9 -39.74 37.73 0.18
N ALA A 10 -40.72 38.40 -0.44
CA ALA A 10 -40.68 38.73 -1.86
C ALA A 10 -39.60 39.77 -2.20
N VAL A 11 -39.38 40.76 -1.32
CA VAL A 11 -38.33 41.78 -1.49
C VAL A 11 -36.92 41.17 -1.30
N ALA A 12 -36.78 40.22 -0.38
CA ALA A 12 -35.52 39.49 -0.19
C ALA A 12 -35.13 38.65 -1.42
N LEU A 13 -36.11 38.10 -2.15
CA LEU A 13 -35.86 37.35 -3.37
C LEU A 13 -35.44 38.25 -4.55
N CYS A 14 -35.95 39.48 -4.62
CA CYS A 14 -35.56 40.44 -5.67
C CYS A 14 -34.18 41.07 -5.46
N LEU A 15 -33.62 41.01 -4.23
CA LEU A 15 -32.25 41.47 -3.93
C LEU A 15 -31.17 40.44 -4.31
N ALA A 16 -31.56 39.21 -4.65
CA ALA A 16 -30.70 38.24 -5.30
C ALA A 16 -30.60 38.59 -6.80
N GLY A 17 -29.86 39.66 -7.12
CA GLY A 17 -29.54 40.03 -8.49
C GLY A 17 -28.86 38.88 -9.25
N PRO A 18 -28.86 38.91 -10.59
CA PRO A 18 -28.22 37.88 -11.40
C PRO A 18 -26.75 37.76 -10.99
N GLN A 19 -26.37 36.61 -10.46
CA GLN A 19 -24.96 36.30 -10.21
C GLN A 19 -24.27 36.37 -11.57
N ALA A 20 -23.36 37.32 -11.73
CA ALA A 20 -22.56 37.45 -12.92
C ALA A 20 -21.84 36.11 -13.14
N ALA A 21 -22.26 35.38 -14.17
CA ALA A 21 -21.55 34.21 -14.64
C ALA A 21 -20.23 34.73 -15.23
N PHE A 22 -19.15 34.63 -14.45
CA PHE A 22 -17.81 34.88 -14.95
C PHE A 22 -17.50 33.78 -15.96
N ALA A 23 -17.54 34.13 -17.25
CA ALA A 23 -16.99 33.29 -18.29
C ALA A 23 -15.48 33.23 -18.06
N GLU A 24 -15.00 32.10 -17.56
CA GLU A 24 -13.57 31.87 -17.37
C GLU A 24 -12.86 31.92 -18.73
N THR A 25 -11.69 32.56 -18.78
CA THR A 25 -10.92 32.68 -20.03
C THR A 25 -10.51 31.29 -20.52
N LEU A 26 -10.31 31.11 -21.83
CA LEU A 26 -9.85 29.83 -22.38
C LEU A 26 -8.55 29.35 -21.70
N GLU A 27 -7.69 30.30 -21.33
CA GLU A 27 -6.42 30.07 -20.65
C GLU A 27 -6.61 29.56 -19.22
N ASP A 28 -7.52 30.17 -18.46
CA ASP A 28 -7.87 29.72 -17.10
C ASP A 28 -8.56 28.35 -17.12
N ALA A 29 -9.47 28.11 -18.07
CA ALA A 29 -10.12 26.80 -18.24
C ALA A 29 -9.09 25.70 -18.59
N LEU A 30 -8.09 26.03 -19.42
CA LEU A 30 -6.98 25.14 -19.74
C LEU A 30 -6.09 24.90 -18.51
N ALA A 31 -5.76 25.93 -17.74
CA ALA A 31 -4.96 25.83 -16.53
C ALA A 31 -5.66 24.95 -15.46
N LEU A 32 -6.96 25.17 -15.25
CA LEU A 32 -7.80 24.33 -14.39
C LEU A 32 -7.86 22.90 -14.88
N ALA A 33 -7.99 22.67 -16.19
CA ALA A 33 -7.94 21.32 -16.76
C ALA A 33 -6.58 20.66 -16.50
N TYR A 34 -5.44 21.33 -16.69
CA TYR A 34 -4.13 20.75 -16.40
C TYR A 34 -3.92 20.39 -14.91
N GLN A 35 -4.54 21.14 -14.00
CA GLN A 35 -4.42 20.90 -12.56
C GLN A 35 -5.41 19.84 -12.05
N SER A 36 -6.64 19.84 -12.55
CA SER A 36 -7.73 19.00 -12.03
C SER A 36 -8.00 17.74 -12.85
N ASN A 37 -7.47 17.63 -14.07
CA ASN A 37 -7.80 16.51 -14.96
C ASN A 37 -7.26 15.18 -14.41
N PRO A 38 -8.15 14.21 -14.08
CA PRO A 38 -7.75 12.94 -13.51
C PRO A 38 -6.92 12.09 -14.49
N THR A 39 -7.09 12.26 -15.80
CA THR A 39 -6.31 11.51 -16.81
C THR A 39 -4.84 11.90 -16.77
N ILE A 40 -4.52 13.19 -16.72
CA ILE A 40 -3.13 13.69 -16.61
C ILE A 40 -2.49 13.20 -15.31
N ARG A 41 -3.24 13.23 -14.22
CA ARG A 41 -2.77 12.70 -12.92
C ARG A 41 -2.50 11.19 -12.99
N ALA A 42 -3.36 10.43 -13.68
CA ALA A 42 -3.18 9.00 -13.88
C ALA A 42 -1.93 8.69 -14.73
N GLU A 43 -1.71 9.40 -15.83
CA GLU A 43 -0.51 9.20 -16.67
C GLU A 43 0.77 9.61 -15.93
N ARG A 44 0.75 10.70 -15.14
CA ARG A 44 1.89 11.07 -14.27
C ARG A 44 2.16 10.00 -13.20
N ALA A 45 1.12 9.41 -12.62
CA ALA A 45 1.29 8.32 -11.66
C ALA A 45 1.89 7.07 -12.33
N ARG A 46 1.49 6.78 -13.58
CA ARG A 46 2.10 5.70 -14.38
C ARG A 46 3.58 5.96 -14.65
N LEU A 47 3.96 7.19 -15.02
CA LEU A 47 5.37 7.55 -15.20
C LEU A 47 6.19 7.38 -13.91
N ARG A 48 5.64 7.82 -12.75
CA ARG A 48 6.31 7.57 -11.47
C ARG A 48 6.47 6.07 -11.19
N ALA A 49 5.44 5.28 -11.46
CA ALA A 49 5.50 3.83 -11.27
C ALA A 49 6.57 3.17 -12.14
N THR A 50 6.78 3.63 -13.38
CA THR A 50 7.84 3.11 -14.25
C THR A 50 9.23 3.57 -13.80
N GLU A 51 9.38 4.79 -13.30
CA GLU A 51 10.64 5.29 -12.75
C GLU A 51 11.09 4.50 -11.50
N GLU A 52 10.15 4.10 -10.64
CA GLU A 52 10.43 3.30 -9.44
C GLU A 52 11.02 1.92 -9.75
N LEU A 53 10.80 1.37 -10.95
CA LEU A 53 11.43 0.12 -11.39
C LEU A 53 12.96 0.20 -11.35
N LYS A 54 13.54 1.40 -11.57
CA LYS A 54 14.98 1.62 -11.47
C LYS A 54 15.48 1.44 -10.04
N ALA A 55 14.75 2.00 -9.07
CA ALA A 55 15.07 1.89 -7.66
C ALA A 55 14.93 0.44 -7.18
N GLN A 56 13.89 -0.26 -7.60
CA GLN A 56 13.69 -1.69 -7.32
C GLN A 56 14.83 -2.56 -7.86
N ALA A 57 15.24 -2.34 -9.12
CA ALA A 57 16.35 -3.09 -9.70
C ALA A 57 17.68 -2.82 -8.99
N TRP A 58 17.88 -1.60 -8.48
CA TRP A 58 19.05 -1.25 -7.68
C TRP A 58 19.02 -1.91 -6.29
N ALA A 59 17.86 -1.97 -5.64
CA ALA A 59 17.70 -2.59 -4.32
C ALA A 59 18.13 -4.07 -4.30
N ASN A 60 17.92 -4.80 -5.40
CA ASN A 60 18.37 -6.20 -5.54
C ASN A 60 19.91 -6.37 -5.53
N ALA A 61 20.66 -5.29 -5.75
CA ALA A 61 22.12 -5.30 -5.66
C ALA A 61 22.64 -4.89 -4.29
N LEU A 62 21.77 -4.40 -3.40
CA LEU A 62 22.13 -4.00 -2.04
C LEU A 62 22.01 -5.18 -1.07
N PRO A 63 22.67 -5.11 0.10
CA PRO A 63 22.43 -6.04 1.19
C PRO A 63 20.96 -6.02 1.60
N GLN A 64 20.38 -7.20 1.76
CA GLN A 64 19.01 -7.41 2.20
C GLN A 64 19.04 -7.84 3.66
N ILE A 65 18.31 -7.12 4.53
CA ILE A 65 18.21 -7.44 5.95
C ILE A 65 16.78 -7.85 6.24
N GLN A 66 16.59 -9.02 6.81
CA GLN A 66 15.30 -9.57 7.21
C GLN A 66 15.28 -9.80 8.71
N ALA A 67 14.18 -9.44 9.34
CA ALA A 67 13.90 -9.79 10.73
C ALA A 67 12.61 -10.60 10.77
N ASP A 68 12.64 -11.70 11.51
CA ASP A 68 11.53 -12.60 11.67
C ASP A 68 11.29 -12.89 13.15
N GLY A 69 10.04 -13.20 13.47
CA GLY A 69 9.61 -13.57 14.80
C GLY A 69 8.40 -14.48 14.67
N SER A 70 8.38 -15.56 15.45
CA SER A 70 7.28 -16.52 15.46
C SER A 70 7.00 -16.98 16.88
N TYR A 71 5.72 -17.19 17.16
CA TYR A 71 5.24 -17.81 18.38
C TYR A 71 4.31 -18.94 17.98
N SER A 72 4.51 -20.12 18.55
CA SER A 72 3.65 -21.27 18.31
C SER A 72 3.25 -21.93 19.61
N HIS A 73 2.11 -22.61 19.60
CA HIS A 73 1.61 -23.42 20.70
C HIS A 73 1.32 -24.81 20.15
N LEU A 74 2.14 -25.78 20.54
CA LEU A 74 2.03 -27.17 20.14
C LEU A 74 1.56 -27.99 21.34
N LYS A 75 0.51 -28.76 21.14
CA LYS A 75 -0.01 -29.71 22.12
C LYS A 75 -0.11 -31.07 21.45
N ASP A 76 0.61 -32.03 22.01
CA ASP A 76 0.59 -33.41 21.55
C ASP A 76 0.12 -34.33 22.68
N THR A 77 -0.84 -35.20 22.39
CA THR A 77 -1.40 -36.15 23.35
C THR A 77 -1.20 -37.55 22.82
N GLN A 78 -0.35 -38.32 23.50
CA GLN A 78 0.01 -39.67 23.11
C GLN A 78 -0.65 -40.70 24.02
N ASN A 79 -1.27 -41.70 23.40
CA ASN A 79 -1.85 -42.85 24.09
C ASN A 79 -0.90 -44.04 23.99
N PHE A 80 -0.33 -44.45 25.11
CA PHE A 80 0.55 -45.62 25.15
C PHE A 80 -0.25 -46.91 25.42
N ASN A 81 0.20 -48.02 24.84
CA ASN A 81 -0.31 -49.33 25.20
C ASN A 81 0.19 -49.70 26.61
N PRO A 82 -0.70 -49.93 27.58
CA PRO A 82 -0.33 -50.22 28.97
C PRO A 82 0.48 -51.50 29.15
N LEU A 83 0.56 -52.38 28.13
CA LEU A 83 1.41 -53.58 28.14
C LEU A 83 2.90 -53.28 27.83
N VAL A 84 3.21 -52.09 27.30
CA VAL A 84 4.57 -51.70 26.85
C VAL A 84 5.14 -50.58 27.71
N VAL A 85 4.33 -49.62 28.12
CA VAL A 85 4.70 -48.50 29.01
C VAL A 85 3.61 -48.34 30.07
N ASP A 86 3.96 -48.45 31.35
CA ASP A 86 3.03 -48.25 32.45
C ASP A 86 2.86 -46.75 32.74
N THR A 87 1.86 -46.14 32.13
CA THR A 87 1.38 -44.78 32.44
C THR A 87 0.14 -44.78 33.33
N GLY A 88 -0.18 -45.89 34.02
CA GLY A 88 -1.40 -45.99 34.84
C GLY A 88 -2.70 -45.84 34.04
N GLY A 89 -2.68 -46.16 32.75
CA GLY A 89 -3.82 -46.00 31.83
C GLY A 89 -4.11 -44.56 31.41
N GLN A 90 -3.23 -43.61 31.75
CA GLN A 90 -3.40 -42.19 31.42
C GLN A 90 -2.69 -41.82 30.12
N ALA A 91 -3.32 -40.91 29.35
CA ALA A 91 -2.72 -40.30 28.17
C ALA A 91 -1.62 -39.30 28.60
N VAL A 92 -0.44 -39.36 27.98
CA VAL A 92 0.63 -38.41 28.24
C VAL A 92 0.47 -37.23 27.31
N THR A 93 0.35 -36.03 27.89
CA THR A 93 0.24 -34.78 27.12
C THR A 93 1.54 -34.00 27.24
N SER A 94 2.08 -33.57 26.09
CA SER A 94 3.23 -32.68 25.99
C SER A 94 2.78 -31.36 25.38
N GLU A 95 3.16 -30.26 26.03
CA GLU A 95 2.86 -28.91 25.57
C GLU A 95 4.17 -28.15 25.37
N LEU A 96 4.35 -27.56 24.18
CA LEU A 96 5.52 -26.78 23.81
C LEU A 96 5.09 -25.45 23.23
N ASN A 97 5.65 -24.36 23.75
CA ASN A 97 5.36 -23.01 23.31
C ASN A 97 6.63 -22.30 22.80
N PRO A 98 7.16 -22.69 21.63
CA PRO A 98 8.37 -22.08 21.12
C PRO A 98 8.11 -20.62 20.72
N LEU A 99 8.97 -19.74 21.22
CA LEU A 99 9.11 -18.36 20.79
C LEU A 99 10.46 -18.24 20.07
N THR A 100 10.44 -17.86 18.80
CA THR A 100 11.63 -17.68 17.98
C THR A 100 11.70 -16.25 17.48
N ALA A 101 12.89 -15.66 17.48
CA ALA A 101 13.16 -14.40 16.80
C ALA A 101 14.53 -14.48 16.14
N GLY A 102 14.63 -13.92 14.93
CA GLY A 102 15.82 -13.99 14.10
C GLY A 102 16.03 -12.70 13.33
N VAL A 103 17.29 -12.38 13.06
CA VAL A 103 17.68 -11.35 12.09
C VAL A 103 18.71 -11.98 11.17
N SER A 104 18.52 -11.83 9.86
CA SER A 104 19.43 -12.31 8.83
C SER A 104 19.78 -11.19 7.86
N ALA A 105 21.00 -11.23 7.33
CA ALA A 105 21.46 -10.32 6.30
C ALA A 105 22.08 -11.11 5.15
N GLN A 106 21.65 -10.84 3.92
CA GLN A 106 22.13 -11.50 2.73
C GLN A 106 22.63 -10.46 1.71
N GLN A 107 23.90 -10.60 1.30
CA GLN A 107 24.47 -9.77 0.25
C GLN A 107 25.01 -10.63 -0.90
N PRO A 108 24.50 -10.45 -2.13
CA PRO A 108 25.09 -11.11 -3.29
C PRO A 108 26.46 -10.50 -3.61
N LEU A 109 27.53 -11.30 -3.57
CA LEU A 109 28.87 -10.86 -3.98
C LEU A 109 29.07 -10.92 -5.50
N PHE A 110 28.56 -11.99 -6.13
CA PHE A 110 28.62 -12.17 -7.58
C PHE A 110 27.40 -12.95 -8.08
N THR A 111 26.64 -12.34 -9.01
CA THR A 111 25.41 -12.92 -9.57
C THR A 111 25.49 -13.19 -11.07
N GLY A 112 26.69 -13.35 -11.62
CA GLY A 112 26.87 -13.61 -13.06
C GLY A 112 26.30 -12.50 -13.95
N PHE A 113 26.49 -11.24 -13.56
CA PHE A 113 25.97 -10.03 -14.23
C PHE A 113 24.44 -9.88 -14.25
N ARG A 114 23.67 -10.77 -13.60
CA ARG A 114 22.21 -10.70 -13.53
C ARG A 114 21.72 -9.35 -12.99
N ASN A 115 22.30 -8.89 -11.87
CA ASN A 115 21.89 -7.62 -11.25
C ASN A 115 22.17 -6.41 -12.16
N LEU A 116 23.30 -6.42 -12.86
CA LEU A 116 23.65 -5.35 -13.80
C LEU A 116 22.69 -5.31 -15.00
N ASN A 117 22.33 -6.48 -15.54
CA ASN A 117 21.37 -6.56 -16.63
C ASN A 117 19.95 -6.15 -16.19
N ALA A 118 19.53 -6.49 -14.97
CA ALA A 118 18.26 -6.05 -14.41
C ALA A 118 18.18 -4.52 -14.27
N ILE A 119 19.25 -3.87 -13.79
CA ILE A 119 19.33 -2.40 -13.69
C ILE A 119 19.26 -1.75 -15.08
N ARG A 120 19.96 -2.31 -16.08
CA ARG A 120 19.93 -1.82 -17.47
C ARG A 120 18.52 -1.95 -18.08
N GLN A 121 17.86 -3.07 -17.85
CA GLN A 121 16.50 -3.32 -18.31
C GLN A 121 15.50 -2.33 -17.68
N ALA A 122 15.59 -2.12 -16.36
CA ALA A 122 14.74 -1.16 -15.67
C ALA A 122 14.96 0.27 -16.19
N ARG A 123 16.22 0.66 -16.45
CA ARG A 123 16.55 1.95 -17.04
C ARG A 123 15.98 2.12 -18.46
N ALA A 124 15.98 1.06 -19.27
CA ALA A 124 15.40 1.10 -20.61
C ALA A 124 13.88 1.31 -20.55
N ARG A 125 13.19 0.65 -19.61
CA ARG A 125 11.74 0.81 -19.40
C ARG A 125 11.34 2.21 -18.90
N ALA A 126 12.20 2.88 -18.14
CA ALA A 126 11.95 4.24 -17.68
C ALA A 126 12.20 5.30 -18.77
N ARG A 127 12.84 4.94 -19.88
CA ARG A 127 13.15 5.85 -21.00
C ARG A 127 12.24 5.66 -22.22
N ALA A 128 11.54 4.53 -22.29
CA ALA A 128 10.57 4.20 -23.34
C ALA A 128 9.23 4.87 -23.01
#